data_AF-A0A2T2R481-F1
#
_entry.id   AF-A0A2T2R481-F1
#
_cell.length_a   1.000
_cell.length_b   1.000
_cell.length_c   1.000
_cell.angle_alpha   90.00
_cell.angle_beta   90.00
_cell.angle_gamma   90.00
#
_symmetry.space_group_name_H-M   'P 1'
#
loop_
_entity.id
_entity.type
_entity.pdbx_description
1 polymer ?
#
loop_
_entity_poly.entity_id
_entity_poly.type
_entity_poly.pdbx_seq_one_letter_code
_entity_poly.pdbx_strand_id
1 'polypeptide(L)' 'EIADEPFAVEDGYVDLPGGPGLGIDLDEDALAEYPYRQEPPRNVRRYHEEGP' A
#
# COMPACT_ATOMS: atom_id res chain seq x y z
N GLU A 1 -6.31 0.56 -11.64
CA GLU A 1 -4.97 0.35 -11.02
C GLU A 1 -4.52 1.72 -10.53
N ILE A 2 -3.72 1.85 -9.45
CA ILE A 2 -3.35 3.19 -8.91
C ILE A 2 -1.93 3.59 -9.31
N ALA A 3 -1.01 2.65 -9.43
CA ALA A 3 0.33 2.92 -9.95
C ALA A 3 0.32 2.74 -11.48
N ASP A 4 1.00 3.61 -12.21
CA ASP A 4 1.13 3.49 -13.66
C ASP A 4 2.00 2.28 -14.07
N GLU A 5 3.06 2.02 -13.30
CA GLU A 5 3.93 0.85 -13.44
C GLU A 5 4.02 0.15 -12.08
N PRO A 6 3.29 -0.97 -11.87
CA PRO A 6 3.33 -1.70 -10.62
C PRO A 6 4.65 -2.45 -10.47
N PHE A 7 5.09 -2.64 -9.22
CA PHE A 7 6.28 -3.44 -8.95
C PHE A 7 6.06 -4.91 -9.30
N ALA A 8 6.92 -5.45 -10.17
CA ALA A 8 7.02 -6.88 -10.40
C ALA A 8 7.66 -7.56 -9.18
N VAL A 9 6.97 -8.56 -8.63
CA VAL A 9 7.47 -9.37 -7.52
C VAL A 9 7.97 -10.70 -8.07
N GLU A 10 9.26 -10.97 -7.91
CA GLU A 10 9.93 -12.19 -8.38
C GLU A 10 10.62 -12.88 -7.20
N ASP A 11 10.26 -14.15 -6.97
CA ASP A 11 10.80 -14.97 -5.86
C ASP A 11 10.75 -14.31 -4.46
N GLY A 12 9.76 -13.44 -4.23
CA GLY A 12 9.58 -12.70 -2.98
C GLY A 12 10.41 -11.42 -2.86
N TYR A 13 11.06 -11.01 -3.94
CA TYR A 13 11.83 -9.78 -4.05
C TYR A 13 11.23 -8.86 -5.12
N VAL A 14 11.64 -7.60 -5.08
CA VAL A 14 11.29 -6.59 -6.08
C VAL A 14 12.60 -5.92 -6.50
N ASP A 15 12.78 -5.74 -7.81
CA ASP A 15 13.91 -5.00 -8.34
C ASP A 15 13.83 -3.51 -8.01
N LEU A 16 14.99 -2.89 -7.80
CA LEU A 16 15.04 -1.46 -7.54
C LEU A 16 14.61 -0.68 -8.78
N PRO A 17 13.65 0.26 -8.65
CA PRO A 17 13.21 1.05 -9.78
C PRO A 17 14.32 1.99 -10.25
N GLY A 18 14.50 2.09 -11.57
CA GLY A 18 15.52 2.94 -12.20
C GLY A 18 15.11 4.40 -12.38
N GLY A 19 13.85 4.73 -12.06
CA GLY A 19 13.30 6.09 -12.17
C GLY A 19 13.78 7.03 -11.06
N PRO A 20 13.61 8.34 -11.23
CA PRO A 20 13.98 9.33 -10.22
C PRO A 20 13.11 9.23 -8.96
N GLY A 21 13.64 9.73 -7.84
CA GLY A 21 12.88 9.82 -6.58
C GLY A 21 12.56 8.44 -6.00
N LEU A 22 11.27 8.18 -5.79
CA LEU A 22 10.77 6.86 -5.34
C LEU A 22 10.67 5.84 -6.48
N GLY A 23 10.81 6.28 -7.74
CA GLY A 23 10.74 5.41 -8.91
C GLY A 23 9.34 4.84 -9.19
N ILE A 24 8.29 5.59 -8.85
CA ILE A 24 6.89 5.25 -9.09
C ILE A 24 6.12 6.49 -9.53
N ASP A 25 5.19 6.30 -10.45
CA ASP A 25 4.20 7.30 -10.90
C ASP A 25 2.78 6.79 -10.58
N LEU A 26 1.86 7.73 -10.34
CA LEU A 26 0.50 7.44 -9.89
C LEU A 26 -0.53 7.92 -10.92
N ASP A 27 -1.53 7.07 -11.18
CA ASP A 27 -2.73 7.44 -11.90
C ASP A 27 -3.64 8.26 -10.97
N GLU A 28 -3.62 9.58 -11.17
CA GLU A 28 -4.40 10.54 -10.37
C GLU A 28 -5.92 10.37 -10.55
N ASP A 29 -6.38 9.96 -11.73
CA ASP A 29 -7.81 9.74 -11.98
C ASP A 29 -8.28 8.51 -11.20
N ALA A 30 -7.50 7.43 -11.22
CA ALA A 30 -7.78 6.24 -10.42
C ALA A 30 -7.67 6.53 -8.91
N LEU A 31 -6.70 7.33 -8.48
CA LEU A 31 -6.55 7.71 -7.07
C LEU A 31 -7.76 8.52 -6.56
N ALA A 32 -8.33 9.39 -7.41
CA ALA A 32 -9.51 10.19 -7.08
C ALA A 32 -10.76 9.35 -6.77
N GLU A 33 -10.85 8.12 -7.29
CA GLU A 33 -11.93 7.17 -6.97
C GLU A 33 -11.83 6.62 -5.53
N TYR A 34 -10.63 6.69 -4.92
CA TYR A 34 -10.35 6.20 -3.56
C TYR A 34 -9.88 7.32 -2.63
N PRO A 35 -10.72 8.35 -2.38
CA PRO A 35 -10.33 9.45 -1.51
C PRO A 35 -10.13 8.98 -0.07
N TYR A 36 -9.31 9.72 0.67
CA TYR A 36 -9.10 9.47 2.09
C TYR A 36 -10.43 9.40 2.86
N ARG A 37 -10.59 8.35 3.65
CA ARG A 37 -11.72 8.17 4.58
C ARG A 37 -11.16 7.93 5.96
N GLN A 38 -11.60 8.75 6.92
CA GLN A 38 -11.22 8.54 8.30
C GLN A 38 -11.95 7.31 8.85
N GLU A 39 -11.22 6.21 8.96
CA GLU A 39 -11.71 5.00 9.61
C GLU A 39 -11.50 5.08 11.13
N PRO A 40 -12.39 4.47 11.94
CA PRO A 40 -12.15 4.34 13.36
C PRO A 40 -10.86 3.52 13.59
N PRO A 41 -10.10 3.80 14.67
CA PRO A 41 -8.94 2.99 15.02
C PRO A 41 -9.31 1.50 15.09
N ARG A 42 -8.47 0.64 14.49
CA ARG A 42 -8.67 -0.81 14.58
C ARG A 42 -8.62 -1.23 16.04
N ASN A 43 -9.59 -2.05 16.46
CA ASN A 43 -9.54 -2.70 17.76
C ASN A 43 -8.58 -3.90 17.67
N VAL A 44 -7.28 -3.62 17.76
CA VAL A 44 -6.24 -4.65 17.79
C VAL A 44 -6.29 -5.36 19.14
N ARG A 45 -6.40 -6.69 19.11
CA ARG A 45 -6.38 -7.52 20.32
C ARG A 45 -5.14 -7.22 21.15
N ARG A 46 -5.35 -7.02 22.44
CA ARG A 46 -4.31 -6.85 23.45
C ARG A 46 -3.98 -8.19 24.07
N TYR A 47 -2.79 -8.28 24.65
CA TYR A 47 -2.28 -9.48 25.32
C TYR A 47 -3.26 -10.13 26.31
N HIS A 48 -4.07 -9.34 27.02
CA HIS A 48 -5.04 -9.86 28.01
C HIS A 48 -6.38 -10.31 27.39
N GLU A 49 -6.59 -10.09 26.10
CA GLU A 49 -7.77 -10.52 25.33
C GLU A 49 -7.50 -11.82 24.56
N GLU A 50 -6.23 -12.23 24.48
CA GLU A 50 -5.78 -13.55 24.04
C GLU A 50 -6.06 -14.51 25.22
N GLY A 51 -7.18 -15.23 25.21
CA GLY A 51 -7.55 -16.19 26.27
C GLY A 51 -6.50 -17.28 26.53
N PRO A 52 -6.69 -18.17 27.52
CA PRO A 52 -5.76 -19.26 27.83
C PRO A 52 -5.53 -20.21 26.65
#